data_AF-A0A8H3M300-F1
#
_entry.id   AF-A0A8H3M300-F1
#
_cell.length_a   1.000
_cell.length_b   1.000
_cell.length_c   1.000
_cell.angle_alpha   90.00
_cell.angle_beta   90.00
_cell.angle_gamma   90.00
#
_symmetry.space_group_name_H-M   'P 1'
#
loop_
_entity.id
_entity.type
_entity.pdbx_description
1 polymer ?
#
loop_
_entity_poly.entity_id
_entity_poly.type
_entity_poly.pdbx_seq_one_letter_code
_entity_poly.pdbx_strand_id
1 'polypeptide(L)'
;MIGKMTGRFHHVPATNPYNANNAINNEPEFLNWLQGKYREVMVGTNQDAMRALMTERFFTIDTADTYEKRIKPYAQGLVYADILPYLYTHMPQYIEMRFRQANSLNLGAFFTDLQRIWLESKGQITE
;
A
#
# COMPACT_ATOMS: atom_id res chain seq x y z
N MET A 1 38.29 -6.12 13.58
CA MET A 1 37.19 -7.09 13.37
C MET A 1 35.99 -6.33 12.84
N ILE A 2 35.60 -6.52 11.58
CA ILE A 2 34.31 -6.03 11.07
C ILE A 2 33.28 -7.03 11.58
N GLY A 3 32.39 -6.58 12.46
CA GLY A 3 31.36 -7.44 13.06
C GLY A 3 30.47 -8.02 11.98
N LYS A 4 30.00 -9.27 12.14
CA LYS A 4 29.11 -9.95 11.18
C LYS A 4 27.80 -9.19 10.88
N MET A 5 27.51 -8.10 11.60
CA MET A 5 26.36 -7.22 11.43
C MET A 5 26.64 -5.95 10.60
N THR A 6 27.91 -5.58 10.40
CA THR A 6 28.28 -4.39 9.63
C THR A 6 27.91 -4.59 8.16
N GLY A 7 26.98 -3.78 7.64
CA GLY A 7 26.50 -3.85 6.25
C GLY A 7 25.32 -4.79 6.01
N ARG A 8 24.79 -5.50 7.03
CA ARG A 8 23.58 -6.32 6.89
C ARG A 8 22.27 -5.53 6.97
N PHE A 9 22.31 -4.38 7.64
CA PHE A 9 21.15 -3.52 7.82
C PHE A 9 21.40 -2.18 7.14
N HIS A 10 20.38 -1.68 6.44
CA HIS A 10 20.41 -0.31 5.94
C HIS A 10 20.50 0.64 7.14
N HIS A 11 21.53 1.48 7.14
CA HIS A 11 21.75 2.43 8.23
C HIS A 11 20.58 3.42 8.28
N VAL A 12 20.01 3.59 9.47
CA VAL A 12 18.99 4.60 9.73
C VAL A 12 19.71 5.96 9.81
N PRO A 13 19.40 6.94 8.94
CA PRO A 13 20.00 8.26 9.03
C PRO A 13 19.54 8.99 10.30
N ALA A 14 20.29 10.02 10.72
CA ALA A 14 19.90 10.83 11.88
C ALA A 14 18.66 11.71 11.60
N THR A 15 18.45 12.07 10.32
CA THR A 15 17.36 12.92 9.85
C THR A 15 16.55 12.20 8.79
N ASN A 16 15.25 12.47 8.74
CA ASN A 16 14.31 11.87 7.81
C ASN A 16 14.26 12.64 6.48
N PRO A 17 14.91 12.15 5.40
CA PRO A 17 14.88 12.83 4.10
C PRO A 17 13.48 12.90 3.48
N TYR A 18 12.54 12.06 3.93
CA TYR A 18 11.17 12.01 3.42
C TYR A 18 10.20 12.91 4.20
N ASN A 19 10.66 13.58 5.26
CA ASN A 19 9.83 14.46 6.09
C ASN A 19 10.62 15.68 6.59
N ALA A 20 10.88 16.64 5.70
CA ALA A 20 11.51 17.92 6.02
C ALA A 20 12.85 17.84 6.79
N ASN A 21 13.57 16.72 6.70
CA ASN A 21 14.78 16.44 7.47
C ASN A 21 14.60 16.49 9.00
N ASN A 22 13.41 16.17 9.50
CA ASN A 22 13.15 16.01 10.93
C ASN A 22 14.08 14.96 11.56
N ALA A 23 14.45 15.14 12.83
CA ALA A 23 15.28 14.16 13.53
C ALA A 23 14.50 12.84 13.76
N ILE A 24 15.12 11.71 13.44
CA ILE A 24 14.56 10.37 13.70
C ILE A 24 14.86 9.96 15.14
N ASN A 25 14.17 10.59 16.08
CA ASN A 25 14.36 10.38 17.53
C ASN A 25 13.09 9.87 18.24
N ASN A 26 12.05 9.53 17.48
CA ASN A 26 10.79 9.01 17.97
C ASN A 26 10.21 7.97 17.01
N GLU A 27 9.31 7.13 17.52
CA GLU A 27 8.70 6.03 16.76
C GLU A 27 7.91 6.50 15.52
N PRO A 28 7.05 7.53 15.59
CA PRO A 28 6.35 8.03 14.40
C PRO A 28 7.29 8.44 13.25
N GLU A 29 8.36 9.17 13.55
CA GLU A 29 9.35 9.56 12.54
C GLU A 29 10.15 8.37 12.01
N PHE A 30 10.48 7.40 12.86
CA PHE A 30 11.14 6.17 12.42
C PHE A 30 10.26 5.36 11.46
N LEU A 31 8.97 5.22 11.78
CA LEU A 31 8.01 4.55 10.90
C LEU A 31 7.82 5.30 9.57
N ASN A 32 7.77 6.63 9.61
CA ASN A 32 7.70 7.46 8.41
C ASN A 32 8.93 7.24 7.52
N TRP A 33 10.13 7.29 8.10
CA TRP A 33 11.38 7.01 7.39
C TRP A 33 11.37 5.60 6.79
N LEU A 34 11.01 4.58 7.56
CA LEU A 34 10.99 3.19 7.12
C LEU A 34 10.06 3.00 5.91
N GLN A 35 8.88 3.62 5.95
CA GLN A 35 7.93 3.61 4.84
C GLN A 35 8.50 4.30 3.59
N GLY A 36 9.11 5.47 3.75
CA GLY A 36 9.75 6.19 2.65
C GLY A 36 10.88 5.37 2.02
N LYS A 37 11.73 4.77 2.86
CA LYS A 37 12.85 3.95 2.41
C LYS A 37 12.38 2.68 1.71
N TYR A 38 11.31 2.05 2.22
CA TYR A 38 10.69 0.90 1.58
C TYR A 38 10.19 1.22 0.18
N ARG A 39 9.53 2.38 -0.02
CA ARG A 39 9.07 2.81 -1.34
C ARG A 39 10.22 3.02 -2.32
N GLU A 40 11.27 3.72 -1.88
CA GLU A 40 12.45 3.96 -2.70
C GLU A 40 13.07 2.64 -3.19
N VAL A 41 13.22 1.66 -2.30
CA VAL A 41 13.86 0.38 -2.62
C VAL A 41 12.97 -0.54 -3.44
N MET A 42 11.67 -0.62 -3.12
CA MET A 42 10.76 -1.60 -3.73
C MET A 42 10.08 -1.11 -5.00
N VAL A 43 9.93 0.20 -5.18
CA VAL A 43 9.11 0.77 -6.26
C VAL A 43 9.86 1.85 -7.05
N GLY A 44 10.88 2.47 -6.47
CA GLY A 44 11.58 3.61 -7.07
C GLY A 44 10.91 4.92 -6.66
N THR A 45 10.42 5.70 -7.62
CA THR A 45 9.82 7.01 -7.31
C THR A 45 8.31 6.90 -7.01
N ASN A 46 7.75 7.87 -6.28
CA ASN A 46 6.28 7.95 -6.08
C ASN A 46 5.52 8.03 -7.42
N GLN A 47 6.14 8.58 -8.47
CA GLN A 47 5.53 8.64 -9.81
C GLN A 47 5.43 7.25 -10.44
N ASP A 48 6.47 6.43 -10.30
CA ASP A 48 6.47 5.06 -10.80
C ASP A 48 5.45 4.20 -10.03
N ALA A 49 5.36 4.39 -8.70
CA ALA A 49 4.35 3.75 -7.87
C ALA A 49 2.92 4.08 -8.34
N MET A 50 2.65 5.36 -8.59
CA MET A 50 1.34 5.81 -9.06
C MET A 50 1.03 5.26 -10.46
N ARG A 51 2.00 5.26 -11.37
CA ARG A 51 1.84 4.67 -12.72
C ARG A 51 1.54 3.18 -12.66
N ALA A 52 2.27 2.42 -11.85
CA ALA A 52 2.01 1.00 -11.64
C ALA A 52 0.60 0.78 -11.07
N LEU A 53 0.24 1.54 -10.03
CA LEU A 53 -1.08 1.49 -9.42
C LEU A 53 -2.19 1.73 -10.45
N MET A 54 -2.09 2.76 -11.30
CA MET A 54 -3.09 3.09 -12.33
C MET A 54 -3.34 1.99 -13.35
N THR A 55 -2.38 1.08 -13.56
CA THR A 55 -2.49 -0.03 -14.52
C THR A 55 -3.03 -1.32 -13.91
N GLU A 56 -3.12 -1.38 -12.59
CA GLU A 56 -3.58 -2.55 -11.87
C GLU A 56 -5.09 -2.71 -11.95
N ARG A 57 -5.55 -3.96 -11.83
CA ARG A 57 -6.96 -4.31 -11.71
C ARG A 57 -7.12 -5.50 -10.78
N PHE A 58 -8.34 -5.69 -10.30
CA PHE A 58 -8.75 -6.93 -9.65
C PHE A 58 -9.20 -7.89 -10.75
N PHE A 59 -8.45 -8.98 -10.95
CA PHE A 59 -8.73 -9.96 -11.99
C PHE A 59 -9.68 -11.05 -11.50
N THR A 60 -10.29 -11.78 -12.42
CA THR A 60 -11.23 -12.87 -12.09
C THR A 60 -10.57 -14.02 -11.32
N ILE A 61 -9.25 -14.20 -11.50
CA ILE A 61 -8.44 -15.18 -10.75
C ILE A 61 -7.98 -14.67 -9.38
N ASP A 62 -8.19 -13.39 -9.07
CA ASP A 62 -7.73 -12.83 -7.81
C ASP A 62 -8.63 -13.24 -6.63
N THR A 63 -7.96 -13.41 -5.51
CA THR A 63 -8.56 -13.35 -4.18
C THR A 63 -8.24 -11.99 -3.55
N ALA A 64 -8.94 -11.64 -2.46
CA ALA A 64 -8.59 -10.46 -1.69
C ALA A 64 -7.11 -10.42 -1.28
N ASP A 65 -6.54 -11.57 -0.86
CA ASP A 65 -5.14 -11.68 -0.43
C ASP A 65 -4.14 -11.52 -1.58
N THR A 66 -4.40 -12.14 -2.73
CA THR A 66 -3.49 -12.02 -3.89
C THR A 66 -3.48 -10.61 -4.45
N TYR A 67 -4.65 -9.96 -4.48
CA TYR A 67 -4.75 -8.55 -4.85
C TYR A 67 -4.04 -7.64 -3.83
N GLU A 68 -4.29 -7.80 -2.52
CA GLU A 68 -3.61 -7.00 -1.50
C GLU A 68 -2.09 -7.09 -1.66
N LYS A 69 -1.53 -8.31 -1.77
CA LYS A 69 -0.09 -8.51 -1.92
C LYS A 69 0.50 -7.78 -3.12
N ARG A 70 -0.25 -7.69 -4.23
CA ARG A 70 0.18 -7.02 -5.45
C ARG A 70 0.07 -5.51 -5.36
N ILE A 71 -0.99 -4.98 -4.75
CA ILE A 71 -1.26 -3.54 -4.68
C ILE A 71 -0.51 -2.85 -3.55
N LYS A 72 -0.34 -3.53 -2.41
CA LYS A 72 0.23 -2.95 -1.20
C LYS A 72 1.62 -2.31 -1.44
N PRO A 73 2.56 -2.88 -2.19
CA PRO A 73 3.85 -2.23 -2.47
C PRO A 73 3.70 -0.84 -3.13
N TYR A 74 2.74 -0.66 -4.05
CA TYR A 74 2.52 0.60 -4.77
C TYR A 74 1.70 1.60 -3.97
N ALA A 75 0.69 1.12 -3.23
CA ALA A 75 -0.20 1.95 -2.45
C ALA A 75 0.38 2.35 -1.08
N GLN A 76 1.28 1.55 -0.51
CA GLN A 76 1.77 1.73 0.86
C GLN A 76 2.47 3.08 1.01
N GLY A 77 1.77 3.97 1.71
CA GLY A 77 2.25 5.26 2.13
C GLY A 77 2.05 6.40 1.12
N LEU A 78 1.46 6.12 -0.03
CA LEU A 78 0.75 7.17 -0.76
C LEU A 78 -0.40 7.70 0.11
N VAL A 79 -0.77 8.97 -0.07
CA VAL A 79 -1.90 9.57 0.64
C VAL A 79 -3.16 8.82 0.20
N TYR A 80 -3.84 8.19 1.15
CA TYR A 80 -4.97 7.30 0.85
C TYR A 80 -6.07 8.00 0.03
N ALA A 81 -6.38 9.25 0.37
CA ALA A 81 -7.37 10.05 -0.36
C ALA A 81 -7.01 10.23 -1.84
N ASP A 82 -5.72 10.34 -2.18
CA ASP A 82 -5.24 10.55 -3.54
C ASP A 82 -5.31 9.26 -4.37
N ILE A 83 -5.18 8.10 -3.73
CA ILE A 83 -5.17 6.79 -4.41
C ILE A 83 -6.53 6.09 -4.43
N LEU A 84 -7.46 6.48 -3.57
CA LEU A 84 -8.78 5.86 -3.43
C LEU A 84 -9.57 5.80 -4.76
N PRO A 85 -9.59 6.84 -5.62
CA PRO A 85 -10.29 6.75 -6.90
C PRO A 85 -9.76 5.63 -7.79
N TYR A 86 -8.44 5.44 -7.84
CA TYR A 86 -7.81 4.36 -8.63
C TYR A 86 -8.17 2.99 -8.04
N LEU A 87 -8.07 2.83 -6.73
CA LEU A 87 -8.45 1.59 -6.06
C LEU A 87 -9.90 1.17 -6.37
N TYR A 88 -10.83 2.12 -6.48
CA TYR A 88 -12.19 1.82 -6.93
C TYR A 88 -12.25 1.37 -8.39
N THR A 89 -11.50 2.00 -9.31
CA THR A 89 -11.49 1.59 -10.73
C THR A 89 -10.86 0.22 -10.97
N HIS A 90 -10.07 -0.28 -10.03
CA HIS A 90 -9.52 -1.63 -10.09
C HIS A 90 -10.62 -2.68 -9.89
N MET A 91 -11.69 -2.32 -9.17
CA MET A 91 -12.68 -3.28 -8.70
C MET A 91 -13.74 -3.58 -9.76
N PRO A 92 -14.27 -4.81 -9.79
CA PRO A 92 -15.49 -5.15 -10.50
C PRO A 92 -16.67 -4.34 -9.93
N GLN A 93 -17.66 -4.02 -10.78
CA GLN A 93 -18.74 -3.08 -10.43
C GLN A 93 -19.46 -3.44 -9.11
N TYR A 94 -19.79 -4.72 -8.91
CA TYR A 94 -20.45 -5.17 -7.67
C TYR A 94 -19.59 -4.93 -6.43
N ILE A 95 -18.29 -5.22 -6.49
CA ILE A 95 -17.36 -5.04 -5.39
C ILE A 95 -17.14 -3.54 -5.13
N GLU A 96 -16.99 -2.72 -6.17
CA GLU A 96 -16.86 -1.27 -6.07
C GLU A 96 -18.05 -0.65 -5.32
N MET A 97 -19.28 -1.02 -5.68
CA MET A 97 -20.49 -0.52 -5.02
C MET A 97 -20.50 -0.84 -3.52
N ARG A 98 -20.08 -2.06 -3.13
CA ARG A 98 -19.98 -2.48 -1.74
C ARG A 98 -18.91 -1.70 -0.98
N PHE A 99 -17.78 -1.39 -1.62
CA PHE A 99 -16.75 -0.56 -1.01
C PHE A 99 -17.20 0.86 -0.73
N ARG A 100 -17.91 1.49 -1.67
CA ARG A 100 -18.44 2.84 -1.46
C ARG A 100 -19.41 2.91 -0.28
N GLN A 101 -20.11 1.82 0.02
CA GLN A 101 -20.96 1.71 1.21
C GLN A 101 -20.16 1.50 2.49
N ALA A 102 -19.09 0.71 2.45
CA ALA A 102 -18.23 0.46 3.60
C ALA A 102 -17.47 1.74 4.05
N ASN A 103 -17.19 2.65 3.10
CA ASN A 103 -16.52 3.93 3.36
C ASN A 103 -15.24 3.77 4.18
N SER A 104 -14.34 2.91 3.68
CA SER A 104 -13.08 2.59 4.35
C SER A 104 -12.25 3.85 4.62
N LEU A 105 -11.78 4.03 5.86
CA LEU A 105 -11.14 5.28 6.31
C LEU A 105 -9.65 5.37 5.96
N ASN A 106 -9.01 4.25 5.64
CA ASN A 106 -7.59 4.16 5.31
C ASN A 106 -7.30 2.87 4.52
N LEU A 107 -6.06 2.76 4.02
CA LEU A 107 -5.63 1.63 3.21
C LEU A 107 -5.75 0.26 3.92
N GLY A 108 -5.51 0.21 5.23
CA GLY A 108 -5.68 -1.03 6.02
C GLY A 108 -7.15 -1.44 6.14
N ALA A 109 -8.03 -0.48 6.41
CA ALA A 109 -9.47 -0.70 6.42
C ALA A 109 -9.98 -1.15 5.04
N PHE A 110 -9.45 -0.56 3.96
CA PHE A 110 -9.79 -0.95 2.60
C PHE A 110 -9.52 -2.44 2.33
N PHE A 111 -8.33 -2.95 2.67
CA PHE A 111 -8.04 -4.38 2.47
C PHE A 111 -8.86 -5.30 3.40
N THR A 112 -9.16 -4.84 4.62
CA THR A 112 -10.06 -5.57 5.53
C THR A 112 -11.47 -5.69 4.96
N ASP A 113 -11.98 -4.60 4.39
CA ASP A 113 -13.29 -4.58 3.73
C ASP A 113 -13.29 -5.40 2.44
N LEU A 114 -12.19 -5.38 1.68
CA LEU A 114 -12.02 -6.23 0.50
C LEU A 114 -12.21 -7.70 0.84
N GLN A 115 -11.49 -8.16 1.87
CA GLN A 115 -11.54 -9.54 2.30
C GLN A 115 -12.96 -9.95 2.72
N ARG A 116 -13.62 -9.09 3.49
CA ARG A 116 -15.00 -9.31 3.92
C ARG A 116 -15.97 -9.40 2.73
N ILE A 117 -15.96 -8.41 1.85
CA ILE A 117 -16.87 -8.32 0.68
C ILE A 117 -16.65 -9.51 -0.25
N TRP A 118 -15.39 -9.88 -0.50
CA TRP A 118 -15.04 -11.02 -1.35
C TRP A 118 -15.50 -12.37 -0.76
N LEU A 119 -15.41 -12.53 0.57
CA LEU A 119 -15.97 -13.72 1.24
C LEU A 119 -17.50 -13.75 1.18
N GLU A 120 -18.16 -12.60 1.35
CA GLU A 120 -19.61 -12.46 1.23
C GLU A 120 -20.11 -12.76 -0.18
N SER A 121 -19.32 -12.44 -1.22
CA SER A 121 -19.62 -12.79 -2.61
C SER A 121 -19.31 -14.26 -2.94
N LYS A 122 -18.85 -15.06 -1.98
CA LYS A 122 -18.40 -16.46 -2.17
C LYS A 122 -17.32 -16.59 -3.26
N GLY A 123 -16.52 -15.54 -3.48
CA GLY A 123 -15.57 -15.48 -4.59
C GLY A 123 -16.21 -15.37 -5.97
N GLN A 124 -17.53 -15.18 -6.08
CA GLN A 124 -18.18 -14.89 -7.35
C GLN A 124 -18.03 -13.40 -7.65
N ILE A 125 -17.43 -13.12 -8.79
CA ILE A 125 -17.29 -11.78 -9.35
C ILE A 125 -18.16 -11.78 -10.59
N THR A 126 -19.39 -11.28 -10.47
CA THR A 126 -20.20 -10.94 -11.64
C THR A 126 -19.62 -9.68 -12.26
N GLU A 127 -19.14 -9.80 -13.50
CA GLU A 127 -18.73 -8.67 -14.35
C GLU A 127 -19.88 -7.67 -14.58
#